data_AF-A0A9E4RQE9-F1
#
_entry.id   AF-A0A9E4RQE9-F1
#
_cell.length_a   1.000
_cell.length_b   1.000
_cell.length_c   1.000
_cell.angle_alpha   90.00
_cell.angle_beta   90.00
_cell.angle_gamma   90.00
#
_symmetry.space_group_name_H-M   'P 1'
#
loop_
_entity.id
_entity.type
_entity.pdbx_description
1 polymer ?
#
loop_
_entity_poly.entity_id
_entity_poly.type
_entity_poly.pdbx_seq_one_letter_code
_entity_poly.pdbx_strand_id
1 'polypeptide(L)' 'MLKIGHEVIRPGKRLGDAEVTIPIPEELETVPGIPLNNREVDWYAREYPLESMNVSERASRDWANTLRDQHSEMRE' A
#
# COMPACT_ATOMS: atom_id res chain seq x y z
N MET A 1 -31.70 -19.02 -10.85
CA MET A 1 -30.65 -18.15 -11.42
C MET A 1 -30.21 -17.19 -10.33
N LEU A 2 -28.91 -17.04 -10.11
CA LEU A 2 -28.39 -16.04 -9.18
C LEU A 2 -28.62 -14.64 -9.78
N LYS A 3 -28.90 -13.64 -8.95
CA LYS A 3 -28.93 -12.24 -9.39
C LYS A 3 -27.51 -11.79 -9.74
N ILE A 4 -27.36 -11.22 -10.93
CA ILE A 4 -26.09 -10.61 -11.37
C ILE A 4 -26.07 -9.20 -10.79
N GLY A 5 -25.03 -8.85 -10.05
CA GLY A 5 -24.85 -7.52 -9.50
C GLY A 5 -24.06 -6.60 -10.46
N HIS A 6 -22.89 -7.05 -10.93
CA HIS A 6 -22.11 -6.36 -11.97
C HIS A 6 -21.34 -7.29 -12.90
N GLU A 7 -20.86 -6.75 -14.02
CA GLU A 7 -20.03 -7.46 -15.00
C GLU A 7 -18.61 -6.89 -15.02
N VAL A 8 -17.61 -7.78 -15.04
CA VAL A 8 -16.20 -7.41 -15.15
C VAL A 8 -15.71 -7.77 -16.55
N ILE A 9 -15.23 -6.76 -17.28
CA ILE A 9 -14.60 -6.94 -18.60
C ILE A 9 -13.10 -7.08 -18.40
N ARG A 10 -12.54 -8.20 -18.87
CA ARG A 10 -11.10 -8.46 -18.81
C ARG A 10 -10.54 -8.64 -20.22
N PRO A 11 -9.35 -8.10 -20.52
CA PRO A 11 -8.68 -8.42 -21.76
C PRO A 11 -8.41 -9.91 -21.85
N GLY A 12 -8.41 -10.44 -23.07
CA GLY A 12 -8.09 -11.84 -23.35
C GLY A 12 -6.67 -12.21 -22.89
N LYS A 13 -6.40 -13.51 -22.74
CA LYS A 13 -5.14 -14.00 -22.15
C LYS A 13 -3.92 -13.65 -23.01
N ARG A 14 -4.07 -13.60 -24.32
CA ARG A 14 -3.01 -13.27 -25.28
C ARG A 14 -3.34 -11.98 -26.02
N LEU A 15 -2.30 -11.37 -26.59
CA LEU A 15 -2.45 -10.21 -27.46
C LEU A 15 -3.31 -10.58 -28.68
N GLY A 16 -4.42 -9.86 -28.87
CA GLY A 16 -5.36 -10.09 -29.96
C GLY A 16 -6.53 -11.03 -29.63
N ASP A 17 -6.54 -11.65 -28.44
CA ASP A 17 -7.71 -12.39 -27.97
C ASP A 17 -8.86 -11.41 -27.66
N ALA A 18 -10.09 -11.88 -27.88
CA ALA A 18 -11.29 -11.11 -27.53
C ALA A 18 -11.39 -10.88 -26.00
N GLU A 19 -12.04 -9.79 -25.62
CA GLU A 19 -12.34 -9.52 -24.22
C GLU A 19 -13.34 -10.55 -23.67
N VAL A 20 -13.20 -10.84 -22.37
CA VAL A 20 -14.05 -11.78 -21.65
C VAL A 20 -14.89 -11.01 -20.65
N THR A 21 -16.21 -11.15 -20.78
CA THR A 21 -17.19 -10.63 -19.81
C THR A 21 -17.47 -11.69 -18.76
N ILE A 22 -17.23 -11.36 -17.49
CA ILE A 22 -17.45 -12.25 -16.35
C ILE A 22 -18.61 -11.66 -15.52
N PRO A 23 -19.78 -12.32 -15.47
CA PRO A 23 -20.88 -11.87 -14.61
C PRO A 23 -20.61 -12.28 -13.16
N ILE A 24 -20.65 -11.30 -12.24
CA ILE A 24 -20.44 -11.52 -10.81
C ILE A 24 -21.81 -11.55 -10.09
N PRO A 25 -22.14 -12.66 -9.40
CA PRO A 25 -23.34 -12.73 -8.57
C PRO A 25 -23.30 -11.74 -7.40
N GLU A 26 -24.45 -11.18 -7.03
CA GLU A 26 -24.62 -10.26 -5.88
C GLU A 26 -24.08 -10.85 -4.56
N GLU A 27 -24.26 -12.17 -4.36
CA GLU A 27 -23.78 -12.88 -3.16
C GLU A 27 -22.25 -12.98 -3.04
N LEU A 28 -21.53 -12.74 -4.14
CA LEU A 28 -20.08 -12.81 -4.23
C LEU A 28 -19.44 -11.42 -4.38
N GLU A 29 -20.24 -10.34 -4.31
CA GLU A 29 -19.71 -8.99 -4.38
C GLU A 29 -18.95 -8.62 -3.11
N THR A 30 -17.73 -8.13 -3.30
CA THR A 30 -16.97 -7.49 -2.23
C THR A 30 -17.24 -5.99 -2.21
N VAL A 31 -17.00 -5.36 -1.06
CA VAL A 31 -17.07 -3.90 -0.96
C VAL A 31 -15.94 -3.29 -1.79
N PRO A 32 -16.23 -2.35 -2.70
CA PRO A 32 -15.18 -1.65 -3.44
C PRO A 32 -14.22 -0.92 -2.50
N GLY A 33 -12.92 -1.17 -2.66
CA GLY A 33 -11.86 -0.55 -1.86
C GLY A 33 -11.13 -1.51 -0.93
N ILE A 34 -10.13 -0.98 -0.21
CA ILE A 34 -9.45 -1.71 0.85
C ILE A 34 -10.32 -1.60 2.10
N PRO A 35 -10.78 -2.70 2.72
CA PRO A 35 -11.52 -2.63 3.97
C PRO A 35 -10.64 -1.99 5.05
N LEU A 36 -10.98 -0.76 5.44
CA LEU A 36 -10.29 -0.03 6.49
C LEU A 36 -10.82 -0.50 7.84
N ASN A 37 -9.95 -1.08 8.67
CA ASN A 37 -10.27 -1.29 10.07
C ASN A 37 -10.03 0.02 10.83
N ASN A 38 -11.07 0.85 10.97
CA ASN A 38 -10.96 2.17 11.61
C ASN A 38 -10.35 2.11 13.03
N ARG A 39 -10.52 1.01 13.76
CA ARG A 39 -9.89 0.83 15.08
C ARG A 39 -8.37 0.79 15.00
N GLU A 40 -7.82 0.14 13.97
CA GLU A 40 -6.38 0.05 13.75
C GLU A 40 -5.83 1.36 13.18
N VAL A 41 -6.58 2.00 12.27
CA VAL A 41 -6.20 3.30 11.70
C VAL A 41 -6.15 4.39 12.77
N ASP A 42 -7.14 4.44 13.67
CA ASP A 42 -7.21 5.42 14.76
C ASP A 42 -6.08 5.27 15.78
N TRP A 43 -5.60 4.04 16.02
CA TRP A 43 -4.48 3.75 16.93
C TRP A 43 -3.19 4.44 16.46
N TYR A 44 -2.85 4.25 15.18
CA TYR A 44 -1.69 4.90 14.55
C TYR A 44 -1.91 6.40 14.32
N ALA A 45 -3.15 6.89 14.31
CA ALA A 45 -3.42 8.32 14.12
C ALA A 45 -3.26 9.16 15.40
N ARG A 46 -3.46 8.59 16.59
CA ARG A 46 -3.47 9.34 17.86
C ARG A 46 -2.27 9.08 18.77
N GLU A 47 -1.86 7.82 18.94
CA GLU A 47 -0.88 7.45 19.97
C GLU A 47 0.54 7.30 19.40
N TYR A 48 0.65 6.78 18.18
CA TYR A 48 1.93 6.60 17.47
C TYR A 48 1.79 7.05 16.02
N PRO A 49 1.82 8.37 15.75
CA PRO A 49 1.81 8.86 14.38
C PRO A 49 2.92 8.18 13.58
N LEU A 50 2.59 7.77 12.36
CA LEU A 50 3.56 7.22 11.41
C LEU A 50 4.51 8.34 10.98
N GLU A 51 5.46 8.67 11.84
CA GLU A 51 6.56 9.57 11.51
C GLU A 51 7.63 8.81 10.75
N SER A 52 8.25 9.50 9.79
CA SER A 52 9.46 8.97 9.17
C SER A 52 10.50 8.74 10.24
N MET A 53 11.19 7.60 10.19
CA MET A 53 12.33 7.31 11.07
C MET A 53 13.42 8.40 10.99
N ASN A 54 13.48 9.16 9.88
CA ASN A 54 14.38 10.32 9.76
C ASN A 54 14.01 11.47 10.71
N VAL A 55 12.75 11.58 11.11
CA VAL A 55 12.25 12.61 12.03
C VAL A 55 12.42 12.12 13.47
N SER A 56 11.96 10.90 13.77
CA SER A 56 12.05 10.34 15.13
C SER A 56 13.51 10.17 15.59
N GLU A 57 14.38 9.66 14.72
CA GLU A 57 15.79 9.39 15.02
C GLU A 57 16.73 10.48 14.53
N ARG A 58 16.25 11.73 14.45
CA ARG A 58 17.03 12.84 13.90
C ARG A 58 18.38 13.03 14.61
N ALA A 59 18.41 12.92 15.94
CA ALA A 59 19.64 13.05 16.71
C ALA A 59 20.66 11.95 16.38
N SER A 60 20.21 10.69 16.31
CA SER A 60 21.01 9.53 15.93
C SER A 60 21.57 9.69 14.50
N ARG A 61 20.73 10.19 13.59
CA ARG A 61 21.11 10.48 12.20
C ARG A 61 22.13 11.61 12.10
N ASP A 62 21.95 12.71 12.82
CA ASP A 62 22.87 13.85 12.81
C ASP A 62 24.25 13.44 13.36
N TRP A 63 24.27 12.65 14.44
CA TRP A 63 25.49 12.05 14.96
C TRP A 63 26.16 11.11 13.95
N ALA A 64 25.42 10.19 13.33
CA ALA A 64 25.96 9.26 12.35
C ALA A 64 26.53 9.97 11.12
N ASN A 65 25.86 11.02 10.64
CA ASN A 65 26.38 11.86 9.56
C ASN A 65 27.67 12.57 9.97
N THR A 66 27.73 13.10 11.19
CA THR A 66 28.94 13.74 11.72
C THR A 66 30.11 12.77 11.74
N LEU A 67 29.91 11.54 12.24
CA LEU A 67 30.94 10.49 12.26
C LEU A 67 31.38 10.11 10.83
N ARG A 68 30.42 9.93 9.92
CA ARG A 68 30.67 9.61 8.51
C ARG A 68 31.42 10.71 7.76
N ASP A 69 31.18 11.97 8.11
CA ASP A 69 31.83 13.13 7.48
C ASP A 69 33.22 13.37 8.07
N GLN A 70 33.42 13.09 9.37
CA GLN A 70 34.75 13.06 10.00
C GLN A 70 35.66 12.00 9.39
N HIS A 71 35.09 10.87 8.97
CA HIS A 71 35.81 9.77 8.33
C HIS A 71 35.65 9.73 6.80
N SER A 72 35.55 10.90 6.17
CA SER A 72 35.40 11.01 4.72
C SER A 72 36.53 10.33 3.92
N GLU A 73 37.72 10.18 4.53
CA GLU A 73 38.88 9.49 4.00
C GLU A 73 38.69 7.97 3.83
N MET A 74 37.70 7.38 4.49
CA MET A 74 37.36 5.95 4.37
C MET A 74 36.33 5.68 3.25
N ARG A 75 35.96 6.70 2.47
CA ARG A 75 35.12 6.54 1.28
C ARG A 75 36.02 6.19 0.10
N GLU A 76 35.90 4.96 -0.40
CA GLU A 76 36.46 4.56 -1.71
C GLU A 76 35.82 5.34 -2.87
#